data_AF-A0A0H5DGQ0-F1
#
_entry.id   AF-A0A0H5DGQ0-F1
#
_cell.length_a   1.000
_cell.length_b   1.000
_cell.length_c   1.000
_cell.angle_alpha   90.00
_cell.angle_beta   90.00
_cell.angle_gamma   90.00
#
_symmetry.space_group_name_H-M   'P 1'
#
loop_
_entity.id
_entity.type
_entity.pdbx_description
1 polymer ?
#
loop_
_entity_poly.entity_id
_entity_poly.type
_entity_poly.pdbx_seq_one_letter_code
_entity_poly.pdbx_strand_id
1 'polypeptide(L)' 'MPRNVGSIDRLLRALLGIFLIAAPFVTGWPLFEATWATVVACLAGGVMLAVAASRFCPIYSLIGIKTCKA' A
#
# COMPACT_ATOMS: atom_id res chain seq x y z
N MET A 1 -22.48 -5.34 -4.48
CA MET A 1 -21.04 -5.50 -4.78
C MET A 1 -20.37 -6.06 -3.53
N PRO A 2 -19.76 -7.27 -3.57
CA PRO A 2 -19.22 -7.88 -2.36
C PRO A 2 -18.00 -7.07 -1.88
N ARG A 3 -18.22 -6.23 -0.87
CA ARG A 3 -17.17 -5.47 -0.21
C ARG A 3 -16.51 -6.41 0.81
N ASN A 4 -15.38 -7.00 0.44
CA ASN A 4 -14.69 -8.00 1.27
C ASN A 4 -13.51 -7.43 2.08
N VAL A 5 -13.17 -6.16 1.85
CA VAL A 5 -12.05 -5.46 2.50
C VAL A 5 -12.59 -4.32 3.36
N GLY A 6 -12.39 -4.41 4.67
CA GLY A 6 -12.69 -3.35 5.62
C GLY A 6 -11.82 -2.11 5.35
N SER A 7 -12.34 -0.92 5.71
CA SER A 7 -11.64 0.35 5.50
C SER A 7 -10.24 0.40 6.15
N ILE A 8 -9.98 -0.45 7.15
CA ILE A 8 -8.73 -0.52 7.90
C ILE A 8 -7.57 -1.06 7.06
N ASP A 9 -7.74 -2.19 6.33
CA ASP A 9 -6.65 -2.76 5.49
C ASP A 9 -6.29 -1.81 4.34
N ARG A 10 -7.32 -1.16 3.76
CA ARG A 10 -7.15 -0.11 2.76
C ARG A 10 -6.40 1.10 3.31
N LEU A 11 -6.72 1.51 4.54
CA LEU A 11 -6.04 2.61 5.21
C LEU A 11 -4.59 2.25 5.51
N LEU A 12 -4.32 1.04 6.03
CA LEU A 12 -2.97 0.56 6.29
C LEU A 12 -2.12 0.52 5.02
N ARG A 13 -2.62 -0.04 3.92
CA ARG A 13 -1.92 -0.02 2.63
C ARG A 13 -1.74 1.38 2.05
N ALA A 14 -2.74 2.25 2.20
CA ALA A 14 -2.63 3.64 1.76
C ALA A 14 -1.53 4.38 2.54
N LEU A 15 -1.52 4.23 3.88
CA LEU A 15 -0.52 4.83 4.75
C LEU A 15 0.88 4.28 4.47
N LEU A 16 1.02 2.97 4.30
CA LEU A 16 2.29 2.34 3.93
C LEU A 16 2.80 2.81 2.57
N GLY A 17 1.93 2.86 1.55
CA GLY A 17 2.30 3.32 0.22
C GLY A 17 2.71 4.79 0.21
N ILE A 18 1.98 5.66 0.91
CA ILE A 18 2.33 7.08 1.09
C ILE A 18 3.66 7.20 1.83
N PHE A 19 3.86 6.42 2.91
CA PHE A 19 5.09 6.46 3.69
C PHE A 19 6.30 6.03 2.84
N LEU A 20 6.17 4.98 2.03
CA LEU A 20 7.24 4.52 1.14
C LEU A 20 7.61 5.57 0.08
N ILE A 21 6.63 6.30 -0.44
CA ILE A 21 6.87 7.36 -1.42
C ILE A 21 7.46 8.60 -0.75
N ALA A 22 7.01 8.96 0.46
CA ALA A 22 7.43 10.18 1.14
C ALA A 22 8.81 10.04 1.84
N ALA A 23 9.14 8.85 2.34
CA ALA A 23 10.38 8.61 3.11
C ALA A 23 11.67 9.06 2.38
N PRO A 24 11.87 8.78 1.06
CA PRO A 24 13.04 9.25 0.33
C PRO A 24 13.19 10.78 0.29
N PHE A 25 12.09 11.53 0.28
CA PHE A 25 12.11 12.98 0.11
C PHE A 25 12.12 13.76 1.42
N VAL A 26 11.76 13.13 2.54
CA VAL A 26 11.59 13.80 3.85
C VAL A 26 12.68 13.40 4.84
N THR A 27 13.16 12.16 4.81
CA THR A 27 14.03 11.63 5.88
C THR A 27 15.51 11.92 5.67
N GLY A 28 15.96 12.14 4.43
CA GLY A 28 17.39 12.30 4.11
C GLY A 28 18.25 11.11 4.52
N TRP A 29 17.68 9.90 4.56
CA TRP A 29 18.43 8.71 4.97
C TRP A 29 19.49 8.30 3.93
N PRO A 30 20.66 7.81 4.37
CA PRO A 30 21.73 7.34 3.47
C PRO A 30 21.27 6.24 2.50
N LEU A 31 20.23 5.50 2.88
CA LEU A 31 19.60 4.47 2.06
C LEU A 31 19.01 5.04 0.76
N PHE A 32 18.54 6.30 0.76
CA PHE A 32 17.87 6.95 -0.37
C PHE A 32 18.79 7.88 -1.18
N GLU A 33 20.04 8.05 -0.76
CA GLU A 33 21.09 8.74 -1.55
C GLU A 33 21.34 8.02 -2.88
N ALA A 34 21.17 6.70 -2.90
CA ALA A 34 21.25 5.93 -4.12
C ALA A 34 19.95 6.06 -4.91
N THR A 35 20.03 6.60 -6.14
CA THR A 35 18.87 6.84 -7.01
C THR A 35 18.00 5.60 -7.21
N TRP A 36 18.61 4.41 -7.27
CA TRP A 36 17.89 3.14 -7.42
C TRP A 36 16.98 2.83 -6.23
N ALA A 37 17.37 3.17 -5.00
CA ALA A 37 16.60 2.89 -3.80
C ALA A 37 15.34 3.75 -3.75
N THR A 38 15.46 5.02 -4.14
CA THR A 38 14.32 5.95 -4.28
C THR A 38 13.35 5.47 -5.36
N VAL A 39 13.84 5.01 -6.51
CA VAL A 39 12.99 4.46 -7.59
C VAL A 39 12.23 3.22 -7.11
N VAL A 40 12.91 2.29 -6.42
CA VAL A 40 12.27 1.08 -5.87
C VAL A 40 11.21 1.43 -4.82
N ALA A 41 11.51 2.36 -3.91
CA ALA A 41 10.57 2.80 -2.89
C ALA A 41 9.32 3.46 -3.50
N CYS A 42 9.49 4.33 -4.48
CA CYS A 42 8.39 4.98 -5.20
C CYS A 42 7.54 3.96 -5.99
N LEU A 43 8.16 3.00 -6.68
CA LEU A 43 7.46 1.93 -7.41
C LEU A 43 6.65 1.05 -6.45
N ALA A 44 7.27 0.57 -5.38
CA ALA A 44 6.61 -0.28 -4.39
C ALA A 44 5.44 0.46 -3.70
N GLY A 45 5.63 1.73 -3.35
CA GLY A 45 4.57 2.57 -2.79
C GLY A 45 3.43 2.81 -3.78
N GLY A 46 3.74 3.09 -5.05
CA GLY A 46 2.74 3.24 -6.11
C GLY A 46 1.90 1.99 -6.34
N VAL A 47 2.53 0.81 -6.35
CA VAL A 47 1.83 -0.49 -6.45
C VAL A 47 0.93 -0.70 -5.24
N MET A 48 1.39 -0.41 -4.01
CA MET A 48 0.54 -0.53 -2.82
C MET A 48 -0.68 0.39 -2.87
N LEU A 49 -0.54 1.61 -3.38
CA LEU A 49 -1.64 2.56 -3.57
C LEU A 49 -2.62 2.08 -4.64
N ALA A 50 -2.13 1.56 -5.76
CA ALA A 50 -2.96 0.98 -6.81
C ALA A 50 -3.81 -0.17 -6.25
N VAL A 51 -3.20 -1.07 -5.47
CA VAL A 51 -3.88 -2.19 -4.80
C VAL A 51 -4.91 -1.68 -3.77
N ALA A 52 -4.60 -0.61 -3.02
CA ALA A 52 -5.55 0.02 -2.11
C ALA A 52 -6.72 0.72 -2.84
N ALA A 53 -6.49 1.21 -4.07
CA ALA A 53 -7.50 1.89 -4.87
C ALA A 53 -8.50 0.92 -5.53
N SER A 54 -8.06 -0.29 -5.92
CA SER A 54 -8.89 -1.26 -6.64
C SER A 54 -10.11 -1.80 -5.85
N ARG A 55 -10.25 -1.50 -4.55
CA ARG A 55 -11.38 -1.88 -3.65
C ARG A 55 -11.77 -3.37 -3.64
N PHE A 56 -11.01 -4.21 -4.33
CA PHE A 56 -11.12 -5.66 -4.42
C PHE A 56 -9.73 -6.20 -4.11
N CYS A 57 -9.54 -6.79 -2.92
CA CYS A 57 -8.32 -7.55 -2.66
C CYS A 57 -8.62 -9.02 -3.04
N PRO A 58 -8.17 -9.50 -4.21
CA PRO A 58 -8.46 -10.87 -4.67
C PRO A 58 -7.90 -11.92 -3.70
N ILE A 59 -6.83 -11.60 -2.97
CA ILE A 59 -6.28 -12.43 -1.89
C ILE A 59 -7.33 -12.70 -0.81
N TYR A 60 -7.98 -11.70 -0.23
CA TYR A 60 -9.02 -11.90 0.79
C TYR A 60 -10.26 -12.64 0.26
N SER A 61 -10.56 -12.51 -1.04
CA SER A 61 -11.57 -13.34 -1.70
C SER A 61 -11.14 -14.79 -1.83
N LEU A 62 -9.84 -15.06 -1.99
CA LEU A 62 -9.26 -16.40 -2.09
C LEU A 62 -9.15 -17.09 -0.72
N ILE A 63 -8.80 -16.35 0.34
CA ILE A 63 -8.69 -16.88 1.72
C ILE A 63 -10.00 -16.81 2.52
N GLY A 64 -11.09 -16.28 1.96
CA GLY A 64 -12.42 -16.30 2.58
C GLY A 64 -12.60 -15.41 3.82
N ILE A 65 -11.59 -14.62 4.19
CA ILE A 65 -11.66 -13.73 5.36
C ILE A 65 -12.43 -12.46 4.98
N LYS A 66 -13.52 -12.17 5.68
CA LYS A 66 -14.28 -10.93 5.54
C LYS A 66 -13.92 -10.02 6.71
N THR A 67 -13.21 -8.93 6.44
CA THR A 67 -12.95 -7.88 7.45
C THR A 67 -14.02 -6.80 7.47
N CYS A 68 -15.00 -6.88 6.56
CA CYS A 68 -16.24 -6.12 6.69
C CYS A 68 -17.12 -6.75 7.77
N LYS A 69 -17.46 -5.95 8.78
CA LYS A 69 -18.61 -6.23 9.63
C LYS A 69 -19.85 -6.23 8.74
N ALA A 70 -20.65 -7.30 8.83
CA ALA A 70 -21.96 -7.39 8.18
C ALA A 70 -22.85 -6.21 8.58
#